data_AF-A0A518HHX6-F1
#
_entry.id   AF-A0A518HHX6-F1
#
_cell.length_a   1.000
_cell.length_b   1.000
_cell.length_c   1.000
_cell.angle_alpha   90.00
_cell.angle_beta   90.00
_cell.angle_gamma   90.00
#
_symmetry.space_group_name_H-M   'P 1'
#
loop_
_entity.id
_entity.type
_entity.pdbx_description
1 polymer ?
#
loop_
_entity_poly.entity_id
_entity_poly.type
_entity_poly.pdbx_seq_one_letter_code
_entity_poly.pdbx_strand_id
1 'polypeptide(L)'
;MTSATDDHSDPHADKFNDPRVEYTRRGILLGVGVVLFGIAGAALSIWARRTRLEQSPQFWGPEVIEAFQLAAEIHLISQPEQPPSEIQPVRLTGMPGLGHLRHLLLDDRSYIWESVRDEPIRSRLTQSTCMTLWFSDPEAKRFPDAKVVIDLDQGWIGKQDGTQQVQLAERFRNALPAFLKRIADFEPLRVEMREKERSGDE
;
A
#
# COMPACT_ATOMS: atom_id res chain seq x y z
N MET A 1 10.36 -36.81 -78.15
CA MET A 1 10.20 -37.17 -76.72
C MET A 1 10.53 -35.94 -75.90
N THR A 2 9.53 -35.45 -75.20
CA THR A 2 9.53 -34.30 -74.30
C THR A 2 10.33 -34.57 -73.03
N SER A 3 11.04 -33.57 -72.52
CA SER A 3 11.11 -33.32 -71.08
C SER A 3 11.31 -31.82 -70.86
N ALA A 4 10.23 -31.17 -70.44
CA ALA A 4 10.27 -29.83 -69.87
C ALA A 4 10.90 -29.94 -68.49
N THR A 5 11.89 -29.10 -68.21
CA THR A 5 12.47 -28.95 -66.87
C THR A 5 11.58 -27.95 -66.14
N ASP A 6 10.82 -28.43 -65.16
CA ASP A 6 10.02 -27.58 -64.27
C ASP A 6 10.96 -26.67 -63.46
N ASP A 7 10.92 -25.38 -63.78
CA ASP A 7 11.55 -24.32 -63.02
C ASP A 7 10.65 -23.98 -61.82
N HIS A 8 11.03 -24.48 -60.64
CA HIS A 8 10.38 -24.16 -59.37
C HIS A 8 10.82 -22.75 -58.93
N SER A 9 10.35 -21.72 -59.62
CA SER A 9 10.50 -20.33 -59.21
C SER A 9 9.46 -20.01 -58.13
N ASP A 10 9.92 -19.91 -56.88
CA ASP A 10 9.14 -19.52 -55.71
C ASP A 10 8.54 -18.11 -55.93
N PRO A 11 7.21 -17.97 -56.08
CA PRO A 11 6.53 -16.73 -56.48
C PRO A 11 6.43 -15.69 -55.36
N HIS A 12 7.20 -15.85 -54.28
CA HIS A 12 7.22 -14.95 -53.13
C HIS A 12 8.63 -14.41 -52.78
N ALA A 13 9.66 -14.75 -53.56
CA ALA A 13 11.03 -14.27 -53.33
C ALA A 13 11.16 -12.74 -53.47
N ASP A 14 10.29 -12.14 -54.27
CA ASP A 14 10.20 -10.73 -54.64
C ASP A 14 9.44 -9.87 -53.61
N LYS A 15 8.65 -10.47 -52.72
CA LYS A 15 7.88 -9.73 -51.70
C LYS A 15 8.75 -9.17 -50.57
N PHE A 16 9.90 -9.79 -50.30
CA PHE A 16 10.85 -9.35 -49.27
C PHE A 16 12.02 -8.54 -49.84
N ASN A 17 12.05 -8.33 -51.16
CA ASN A 17 13.20 -7.78 -51.88
C ASN A 17 12.79 -6.53 -52.68
N ASP A 18 12.07 -5.60 -52.04
CA ASP A 18 11.77 -4.28 -52.65
C ASP A 18 13.06 -3.44 -52.66
N PRO A 19 13.67 -3.16 -53.84
CA PRO A 19 14.95 -2.47 -53.95
C PRO A 19 14.88 -0.98 -53.54
N ARG A 20 13.70 -0.47 -53.18
CA ARG A 20 13.51 0.91 -52.69
C ARG A 20 13.83 1.07 -51.21
N VAL A 21 13.95 -0.03 -50.46
CA VAL A 21 14.41 0.02 -49.06
C VAL A 21 15.94 -0.07 -49.05
N GLU A 22 16.59 1.02 -49.45
CA GLU A 22 18.04 1.15 -49.24
C GLU A 22 18.28 1.29 -47.74
N TYR A 23 18.93 0.28 -47.12
CA TYR A 23 19.42 0.33 -45.75
C TYR A 23 20.47 1.43 -45.60
N THR A 24 20.01 2.66 -45.49
CA THR A 24 20.87 3.83 -45.34
C THR A 24 21.44 3.79 -43.94
N ARG A 25 22.77 3.95 -43.80
CA ARG A 25 23.44 3.97 -42.48
C ARG A 25 22.75 4.88 -41.47
N ARG A 26 22.17 5.99 -41.94
CA ARG A 26 21.36 6.92 -41.15
C ARG A 26 20.07 6.30 -40.61
N GLY A 27 19.36 5.50 -41.41
CA GLY A 27 18.13 4.81 -40.99
C GLY A 27 18.40 3.74 -39.93
N ILE A 28 19.50 2.99 -40.07
CA ILE A 28 19.95 2.04 -39.03
C ILE A 28 20.31 2.81 -37.74
N LEU A 29 21.04 3.92 -37.85
CA LEU A 29 21.41 4.75 -36.70
C LEU A 29 20.20 5.33 -35.98
N LEU A 30 19.19 5.76 -36.74
CA LEU A 30 17.93 6.28 -36.22
C LEU A 30 17.13 5.16 -35.52
N GLY A 31 17.08 3.97 -36.13
CA GLY A 31 16.48 2.78 -35.52
C GLY A 31 17.16 2.39 -34.20
N VAL A 32 18.49 2.33 -34.18
CA VAL A 32 19.28 2.09 -32.95
C VAL A 32 19.03 3.17 -31.90
N GLY A 33 18.97 4.44 -32.32
CA GLY A 33 18.67 5.56 -31.42
C GLY A 33 17.31 5.43 -30.73
N VAL A 34 16.27 5.07 -31.49
CA VAL A 34 14.91 4.86 -30.93
C VAL A 34 14.89 3.69 -29.95
N VAL A 35 15.58 2.59 -30.27
CA VAL A 35 15.67 1.42 -29.38
C VAL A 35 16.39 1.78 -28.08
N LEU A 36 17.54 2.45 -28.16
CA LEU A 36 18.29 2.89 -26.97
C LEU A 36 17.47 3.86 -26.11
N PHE A 37 16.75 4.79 -26.74
CA PHE A 37 15.87 5.71 -26.03
C PHE A 37 14.72 4.97 -25.32
N GLY A 38 14.12 3.97 -25.98
CA GLY A 38 13.09 3.12 -25.38
C GLY A 38 13.61 2.35 -24.16
N ILE A 39 14.80 1.78 -24.24
CA ILE A 39 15.46 1.08 -23.13
C ILE A 39 15.74 2.05 -21.97
N ALA A 40 16.30 3.22 -22.25
CA ALA A 40 16.58 4.24 -21.24
C ALA A 40 15.30 4.73 -20.56
N GLY A 41 14.23 4.98 -21.33
CA GLY A 41 12.93 5.37 -20.81
C GLY A 41 12.30 4.29 -19.92
N ALA A 42 12.39 3.02 -20.32
CA ALA A 42 11.92 1.90 -19.52
C ALA A 42 12.73 1.76 -18.22
N ALA A 43 14.06 1.88 -18.29
CA ALA A 43 14.93 1.82 -17.12
C ALA A 43 14.63 2.95 -16.12
N LEU A 44 14.49 4.19 -16.60
CA LEU A 44 14.06 5.34 -15.78
C LEU A 44 12.68 5.12 -15.16
N SER A 45 11.73 4.57 -15.93
CA SER A 45 10.38 4.27 -15.45
C SER A 45 10.34 3.23 -14.33
N ILE A 46 11.22 2.21 -14.40
CA ILE A 46 11.37 1.18 -13.36
C ILE A 46 12.08 1.77 -12.15
N TRP A 47 13.16 2.51 -12.34
CA TRP A 47 13.93 3.12 -11.24
C TRP A 47 13.09 4.11 -10.42
N ALA A 48 12.29 4.95 -11.08
CA ALA A 48 11.37 5.89 -10.43
C ALA A 48 10.22 5.20 -9.67
N ARG A 49 9.92 3.92 -9.98
CA ARG A 49 8.95 3.09 -9.26
C ARG A 49 9.59 2.31 -8.12
N ARG A 50 10.81 1.80 -8.31
CA ARG A 50 11.52 0.94 -7.34
C ARG A 50 11.92 1.69 -6.07
N THR A 51 12.34 2.95 -6.19
CA THR A 51 12.62 3.85 -5.05
C THR A 51 11.41 4.09 -4.13
N ARG A 52 10.19 3.72 -4.56
CA ARG A 52 8.94 3.95 -3.82
C ARG A 52 8.40 2.71 -3.10
N LEU A 53 9.19 1.65 -2.94
CA LEU A 53 8.77 0.46 -2.18
C LEU A 53 9.77 0.06 -1.10
N GLU A 54 10.80 0.87 -0.87
CA GLU A 54 11.91 0.52 0.01
C GLU A 54 11.73 1.09 1.42
N GLN A 55 10.96 2.18 1.58
CA GLN A 55 10.93 2.94 2.83
C GLN A 55 9.93 2.36 3.83
N SER A 56 8.72 1.97 3.40
CA SER A 56 7.74 1.34 4.29
C SER A 56 8.28 0.06 4.94
N PRO A 57 8.89 -0.90 4.21
CA PRO A 57 9.43 -2.10 4.82
C PRO A 57 10.58 -1.81 5.81
N GLN A 58 11.41 -0.81 5.54
CA GLN A 58 12.50 -0.42 6.44
C GLN A 58 11.97 0.21 7.73
N PHE A 59 10.98 1.10 7.64
CA PHE A 59 10.39 1.77 8.80
C PHE A 59 9.54 0.83 9.66
N TRP A 60 8.62 0.10 9.02
CA TRP A 60 7.70 -0.80 9.72
C TRP A 60 8.38 -2.09 10.18
N GLY A 61 9.34 -2.60 9.41
CA GLY A 61 9.92 -3.92 9.62
C GLY A 61 9.00 -5.04 9.11
N PRO A 62 9.54 -6.25 8.91
CA PRO A 62 8.83 -7.34 8.25
C PRO A 62 7.55 -7.76 9.00
N GLU A 63 7.61 -7.83 10.33
CA GLU A 63 6.49 -8.27 11.17
C GLU A 63 5.24 -7.39 11.02
N VAL A 64 5.42 -6.06 11.01
CA VAL A 64 4.30 -5.12 10.88
C VAL A 64 3.78 -5.06 9.45
N ILE A 65 4.66 -5.22 8.45
CA ILE A 65 4.23 -5.35 7.05
C ILE A 65 3.39 -6.61 6.86
N GLU A 66 3.82 -7.74 7.42
CA GLU A 66 3.04 -8.99 7.40
C GLU A 66 1.70 -8.81 8.11
N ALA A 67 1.67 -8.15 9.26
CA ALA A 67 0.43 -7.85 9.96
C ALA A 67 -0.53 -7.01 9.08
N PHE A 68 -0.05 -5.97 8.40
CA PHE A 68 -0.89 -5.18 7.50
C PHE A 68 -1.45 -5.99 6.34
N GLN A 69 -0.69 -6.96 5.82
CA GLN A 69 -1.09 -7.80 4.69
C GLN A 69 -2.05 -8.93 5.09
N LEU A 70 -1.77 -9.59 6.23
CA LEU A 70 -2.34 -10.90 6.55
C LEU A 70 -3.31 -10.89 7.73
N ALA A 71 -3.40 -9.79 8.49
CA ALA A 71 -4.23 -9.78 9.69
C ALA A 71 -5.66 -10.18 9.42
N ALA A 72 -6.11 -11.19 10.17
CA ALA A 72 -7.50 -11.62 10.16
C ALA A 72 -8.37 -10.59 10.87
N GLU A 73 -7.85 -9.99 11.95
CA GLU A 73 -8.57 -9.03 12.78
C GLU A 73 -7.87 -7.68 12.88
N ILE A 74 -8.66 -6.62 12.81
CA ILE A 74 -8.22 -5.25 13.03
C ILE A 74 -9.13 -4.64 14.09
N HIS A 75 -8.53 -4.16 15.17
CA HIS A 75 -9.22 -3.45 16.24
C HIS A 75 -8.77 -1.99 16.29
N LEU A 76 -9.68 -1.11 16.65
CA LEU A 76 -9.42 0.29 16.94
C LEU A 76 -9.53 0.52 18.44
N ILE A 77 -8.55 1.21 19.00
CA ILE A 77 -8.53 1.64 20.40
C ILE A 77 -8.54 3.16 20.37
N SER A 78 -9.67 3.75 20.77
CA SER A 78 -9.89 5.20 20.72
C SER A 78 -9.17 5.96 21.83
N GLN A 79 -8.88 5.30 22.95
CA GLN A 79 -8.29 5.90 24.15
C GLN A 79 -7.10 5.05 24.64
N PRO A 80 -5.95 5.10 23.93
CA PRO A 80 -4.81 4.22 24.23
C PRO A 80 -4.11 4.50 25.56
N GLU A 81 -4.39 5.61 26.26
CA GLU A 81 -3.84 5.92 27.58
C GLU A 81 -4.58 5.27 28.75
N GLN A 82 -5.78 4.73 28.52
CA GLN A 82 -6.57 4.10 29.58
C GLN A 82 -5.94 2.79 30.06
N PRO A 83 -6.17 2.40 31.33
CA PRO A 83 -5.73 1.10 31.81
C PRO A 83 -6.36 -0.02 30.97
N PRO A 84 -5.64 -1.13 30.72
CA PRO A 84 -6.13 -2.22 29.85
C PRO A 84 -7.50 -2.79 30.22
N SER A 85 -7.93 -2.63 31.48
CA SER A 85 -9.24 -3.05 31.99
C SER A 85 -10.41 -2.20 31.50
N GLU A 86 -10.16 -0.96 31.05
CA GLU A 86 -11.18 -0.01 30.60
C GLU A 86 -11.16 0.18 29.07
N ILE A 87 -10.12 -0.31 28.39
CA ILE A 87 -10.02 -0.26 26.94
C ILE A 87 -11.07 -1.19 26.33
N GLN A 88 -12.04 -0.61 25.63
CA GLN A 88 -12.95 -1.37 24.77
C GLN A 88 -12.47 -1.30 23.32
N PRO A 89 -11.78 -2.34 22.81
CA PRO A 89 -11.36 -2.37 21.42
C PRO A 89 -12.59 -2.55 20.51
N VAL A 90 -12.68 -1.66 19.54
CA VAL A 90 -13.72 -1.57 18.51
C VAL A 90 -13.29 -2.47 17.35
N ARG A 91 -14.05 -3.52 17.01
CA ARG A 91 -13.65 -4.52 16.01
C ARG A 91 -14.00 -4.01 14.62
N LEU A 92 -12.97 -3.69 13.84
CA LEU A 92 -13.13 -3.16 12.49
C LEU A 92 -13.30 -4.25 11.43
N THR A 93 -13.01 -5.50 11.75
CA THR A 93 -13.04 -6.61 10.80
C THR A 93 -14.36 -6.67 10.03
N GLY A 94 -14.28 -6.65 8.69
CA GLY A 94 -15.45 -6.67 7.81
C GLY A 94 -16.08 -5.29 7.54
N MET A 95 -15.58 -4.21 8.15
CA MET A 95 -16.02 -2.85 7.81
C MET A 95 -15.55 -2.44 6.40
N PRO A 96 -16.37 -1.66 5.67
CA PRO A 96 -15.97 -1.10 4.39
C PRO A 96 -14.79 -0.14 4.57
N GLY A 97 -13.86 -0.14 3.60
CA GLY A 97 -12.71 0.76 3.61
C GLY A 97 -11.43 0.16 4.21
N LEU A 98 -11.48 -0.99 4.88
CA LEU A 98 -10.27 -1.64 5.43
C LEU A 98 -9.22 -2.01 4.38
N GLY A 99 -9.65 -2.39 3.17
CA GLY A 99 -8.71 -2.62 2.06
C GLY A 99 -7.93 -1.35 1.69
N HIS A 100 -8.58 -0.19 1.72
CA HIS A 100 -7.94 1.11 1.48
C HIS A 100 -7.02 1.48 2.64
N LEU A 101 -7.42 1.21 3.89
CA LEU A 101 -6.57 1.42 5.06
C LEU A 101 -5.26 0.62 4.95
N ARG A 102 -5.35 -0.68 4.64
CA ARG A 102 -4.17 -1.54 4.44
C ARG A 102 -3.28 -1.03 3.31
N HIS A 103 -3.88 -0.67 2.18
CA HIS A 103 -3.13 -0.13 1.05
C HIS A 103 -2.43 1.18 1.42
N LEU A 104 -3.10 2.08 2.13
CA LEU A 104 -2.53 3.33 2.62
C LEU A 104 -1.33 3.05 3.54
N LEU A 105 -1.46 2.12 4.49
CA LEU A 105 -0.39 1.79 5.42
C LEU A 105 0.83 1.16 4.74
N LEU A 106 0.64 0.46 3.62
CA LEU A 106 1.70 -0.19 2.85
C LEU A 106 2.31 0.70 1.74
N ASP A 107 1.61 1.73 1.28
CA ASP A 107 2.08 2.59 0.17
C ASP A 107 3.05 3.65 0.68
N ASP A 108 4.29 3.65 0.16
CA ASP A 108 5.30 4.66 0.49
C ASP A 108 4.80 6.09 0.23
N ARG A 109 3.87 6.29 -0.71
CA ARG A 109 3.34 7.63 -1.02
C ARG A 109 2.41 8.18 0.06
N SER A 110 2.06 7.37 1.05
CA SER A 110 1.24 7.79 2.17
C SER A 110 1.97 8.58 3.23
N TYR A 111 3.30 8.61 3.15
CA TYR A 111 4.17 9.19 4.15
C TYR A 111 5.04 10.29 3.55
N ILE A 112 5.45 11.22 4.41
CA ILE A 112 6.49 12.21 4.11
C ILE A 112 7.77 11.67 4.74
N TRP A 113 8.55 10.92 3.98
CA TRP A 113 9.70 10.19 4.55
C TRP A 113 10.82 11.10 5.04
N GLU A 114 10.90 12.33 4.53
CA GLU A 114 11.82 13.35 5.03
C GLU A 114 11.44 13.85 6.44
N SER A 115 10.24 13.50 6.92
CA SER A 115 9.74 13.88 8.25
C SER A 115 10.05 12.87 9.35
N VAL A 116 10.71 11.74 9.04
CA VAL A 116 11.01 10.69 10.03
C VAL A 116 11.79 11.29 11.21
N ARG A 117 11.34 10.96 12.43
CA ARG A 117 11.99 11.35 13.68
C ARG A 117 12.32 10.12 14.51
N ASP A 118 13.50 10.12 15.11
CA ASP A 118 13.93 9.14 16.11
C ASP A 118 13.31 9.45 17.49
N GLU A 119 11.98 9.53 17.51
CA GLU A 119 11.19 9.73 18.69
C GLU A 119 10.00 8.75 18.66
N PRO A 120 9.72 8.02 19.75
CA PRO A 120 8.65 7.04 19.75
C PRO A 120 7.30 7.76 19.68
N ILE A 121 6.38 7.23 18.85
CA ILE A 121 5.04 7.80 18.67
C ILE A 121 4.26 7.95 19.99
N ARG A 122 4.57 7.12 21.00
CA ARG A 122 3.95 7.19 22.33
C ARG A 122 4.17 8.52 23.06
N SER A 123 5.22 9.26 22.71
CA SER A 123 5.46 10.64 23.21
C SER A 123 4.30 11.59 22.90
N ARG A 124 3.54 11.30 21.83
CA ARG A 124 2.38 12.09 21.37
C ARG A 124 1.10 11.81 22.14
N LEU A 125 1.01 10.66 22.84
CA LEU A 125 -0.22 10.24 23.53
C LEU A 125 -0.68 11.32 24.54
N THR A 126 0.28 11.95 25.21
CA THR A 126 0.02 12.99 26.22
C THR A 126 -0.18 14.39 25.64
N GLN A 127 0.04 14.57 24.33
CA GLN A 127 0.08 15.88 23.67
C GLN A 127 -1.03 16.08 22.63
N SER A 128 -1.63 15.01 22.12
CA SER A 128 -2.56 15.06 20.98
C SER A 128 -3.53 13.89 21.04
N THR A 129 -4.65 14.04 20.33
CA THR A 129 -5.66 12.98 20.24
C THR A 129 -5.09 11.82 19.43
N CYS A 130 -4.81 10.68 20.07
CA CYS A 130 -4.24 9.51 19.42
C CYS A 130 -5.22 8.34 19.40
N MET A 131 -5.16 7.52 18.35
CA MET A 131 -5.84 6.23 18.27
C MET A 131 -4.84 5.13 17.96
N THR A 132 -5.11 3.91 18.42
CA THR A 132 -4.28 2.75 18.12
C THR A 132 -5.03 1.74 17.25
N LEU A 133 -4.41 1.33 16.15
CA LEU A 133 -4.82 0.18 15.37
C LEU A 133 -4.07 -1.05 15.86
N TRP A 134 -4.80 -2.10 16.22
CA TRP A 134 -4.25 -3.38 16.64
C TRP A 134 -4.59 -4.44 15.59
N PHE A 135 -3.55 -5.02 15.00
CA PHE A 135 -3.62 -6.06 13.99
C PHE A 135 -3.27 -7.39 14.65
N SER A 136 -4.16 -8.37 14.52
CA SER A 136 -3.96 -9.70 15.09
C SER A 136 -4.44 -10.80 14.14
N ASP A 137 -3.93 -12.00 14.38
CA ASP A 137 -4.30 -13.23 13.67
C ASP A 137 -4.44 -14.37 14.69
N PRO A 138 -5.51 -14.38 15.49
CA PRO A 138 -5.63 -15.29 16.62
C PRO A 138 -5.70 -16.77 16.20
N GLU A 139 -6.22 -17.04 15.00
CA GLU A 139 -6.40 -18.39 14.47
C GLU A 139 -5.09 -18.95 13.90
N ALA A 140 -4.50 -18.26 12.91
CA ALA A 140 -3.37 -18.81 12.18
C ALA A 140 -2.00 -18.38 12.75
N LYS A 141 -1.95 -17.35 13.61
CA LYS A 141 -0.75 -16.87 14.32
C LYS A 141 0.47 -16.71 13.41
N ARG A 142 0.25 -16.21 12.20
CA ARG A 142 1.30 -16.11 11.17
C ARG A 142 2.35 -15.05 11.48
N PHE A 143 2.00 -14.04 12.27
CA PHE A 143 2.83 -12.91 12.65
C PHE A 143 2.51 -12.49 14.10
N PRO A 144 3.41 -11.79 14.81
CA PRO A 144 3.13 -11.25 16.14
C PRO A 144 2.18 -10.06 16.06
N ASP A 145 1.30 -9.91 17.05
CA ASP A 145 0.36 -8.80 17.13
C ASP A 145 1.05 -7.44 16.96
N ALA A 146 0.57 -6.65 16.00
CA ALA A 146 1.15 -5.34 15.68
C ALA A 146 0.22 -4.22 16.15
N LYS A 147 0.78 -3.23 16.86
CA LYS A 147 0.05 -2.04 17.30
C LYS A 147 0.66 -0.79 16.67
N VAL A 148 -0.18 0.00 16.05
CA VAL A 148 0.19 1.24 15.34
C VAL A 148 -0.59 2.38 15.93
N VAL A 149 0.11 3.41 16.39
CA VAL A 149 -0.48 4.62 16.97
C VAL A 149 -0.54 5.69 15.90
N ILE A 150 -1.66 6.40 15.82
CA ILE A 150 -1.91 7.50 14.90
C ILE A 150 -2.31 8.73 15.73
N ASP A 151 -1.53 9.80 15.60
CA ASP A 151 -1.89 11.15 16.03
C ASP A 151 -2.90 11.73 15.03
N LEU A 152 -4.12 11.96 15.50
CA LEU A 152 -5.23 12.43 14.67
C LEU A 152 -5.16 13.92 14.35
N ASP A 153 -4.37 14.69 15.09
CA ASP A 153 -4.34 16.15 14.99
C ASP A 153 -3.25 16.59 14.00
N GLN A 154 -2.09 15.94 14.04
CA GLN A 154 -0.94 16.28 13.20
C GLN A 154 -0.61 15.20 12.15
N GLY A 155 -1.27 14.03 12.21
CA GLY A 155 -1.06 12.93 11.28
C GLY A 155 0.28 12.23 11.44
N TRP A 156 0.87 12.22 12.64
CA TRP A 156 2.02 11.37 12.94
C TRP A 156 1.57 9.93 13.14
N ILE A 157 2.39 8.99 12.68
CA ILE A 157 2.11 7.58 12.80
C ILE A 157 3.39 6.80 13.10
N GLY A 158 3.27 5.75 13.90
CA GLY A 158 4.38 4.87 14.21
C GLY A 158 3.95 3.61 14.94
N LYS A 159 4.90 2.69 15.11
CA LYS A 159 4.71 1.47 15.92
C LYS A 159 4.60 1.87 17.39
N GLN A 160 3.66 1.26 18.11
CA GLN A 160 3.46 1.55 19.54
C GLN A 160 4.75 1.31 20.35
N ASP A 161 5.44 0.21 20.08
CA ASP A 161 6.69 -0.17 20.74
C ASP A 161 7.93 0.26 19.92
N GLY A 162 7.73 1.07 18.88
CA GLY A 162 8.80 1.57 18.03
C GLY A 162 9.51 2.80 18.60
N THR A 163 10.66 3.12 18.01
CA THR A 163 11.49 4.29 18.35
C THR A 163 11.34 5.45 17.39
N GLN A 164 10.57 5.27 16.31
CA GLN A 164 10.44 6.25 15.24
C GLN A 164 8.97 6.58 14.96
N GLN A 165 8.76 7.78 14.44
CA GLN A 165 7.49 8.25 13.92
C GLN A 165 7.71 8.93 12.57
N VAL A 166 6.71 8.86 11.70
CA VAL A 166 6.70 9.51 10.39
C VAL A 166 5.37 10.25 10.21
N GLN A 167 5.38 11.34 9.47
CA GLN A 167 4.16 12.08 9.19
C GLN A 167 3.47 11.54 7.93
N LEU A 168 2.15 11.48 7.97
CA LEU A 168 1.33 11.20 6.80
C LEU A 168 1.37 12.37 5.82
N ALA A 169 1.32 12.02 4.53
CA ALA A 169 1.16 12.97 3.44
C ALA A 169 -0.13 13.78 3.61
N GLU A 170 -0.12 15.03 3.15
CA GLU A 170 -1.19 16.01 3.37
C GLU A 170 -2.59 15.47 3.01
N ARG A 171 -2.71 14.75 1.89
CA ARG A 171 -3.96 14.13 1.43
C ARG A 171 -4.57 13.13 2.42
N PHE A 172 -3.75 12.49 3.24
CA PHE A 172 -4.17 11.47 4.21
C PHE A 172 -4.25 11.99 5.64
N ARG A 173 -3.59 13.12 5.92
CA ARG A 173 -3.60 13.77 7.24
C ARG A 173 -5.00 14.10 7.73
N ASN A 174 -5.94 14.41 6.83
CA ASN A 174 -7.33 14.68 7.18
C ASN A 174 -8.24 13.46 6.96
N ALA A 175 -8.00 12.69 5.91
CA ALA A 175 -8.87 11.59 5.50
C ALA A 175 -8.81 10.40 6.48
N LEU A 176 -7.62 10.03 6.95
CA LEU A 176 -7.46 8.90 7.87
C LEU A 176 -8.09 9.20 9.23
N PRO A 177 -7.81 10.34 9.90
CA PRO A 177 -8.48 10.68 11.15
C PRO A 177 -10.00 10.79 11.02
N ALA A 178 -10.52 11.37 9.94
CA ALA A 178 -11.96 11.45 9.72
C ALA A 178 -12.60 10.06 9.58
N PHE A 179 -11.93 9.14 8.87
CA PHE A 179 -12.36 7.75 8.75
C PHE A 179 -12.37 7.02 10.10
N LEU A 180 -11.29 7.15 10.88
CA LEU A 180 -11.17 6.50 12.19
C LEU A 180 -12.15 7.06 13.23
N LYS A 181 -12.32 8.39 13.29
CA LYS A 181 -13.31 9.04 14.16
C LYS A 181 -14.73 8.56 13.81
N ARG A 182 -15.07 8.56 12.52
CA ARG A 182 -16.36 8.05 12.06
C ARG A 182 -16.59 6.62 12.55
N ILE A 183 -15.62 5.74 12.37
CA ILE A 183 -15.71 4.35 12.84
C ILE A 183 -15.92 4.27 14.35
N ALA A 184 -15.13 5.01 15.13
CA ALA A 184 -15.25 5.05 16.59
C ALA A 184 -16.65 5.53 17.03
N ASP A 185 -17.26 6.46 16.32
CA ASP A 185 -18.59 6.99 16.63
C ASP A 185 -19.73 6.02 16.23
N PHE A 186 -19.54 5.18 15.22
CA PHE A 186 -20.58 4.29 14.68
C PHE A 186 -20.71 2.94 15.42
N GLU A 187 -19.68 2.48 16.12
CA GLU A 187 -19.72 1.18 16.81
C GLU A 187 -20.57 1.14 18.08
N PRO A 188 -20.58 2.18 18.95
CA PRO A 188 -21.49 2.24 20.10
C PRO A 188 -22.96 2.10 19.68
N LEU A 189 -23.36 2.75 18.58
CA LEU A 189 -24.71 2.68 18.02
C LEU A 189 -25.12 1.26 17.58
N ARG A 190 -24.19 0.46 17.04
CA ARG A 190 -24.48 -0.92 16.62
C ARG A 190 -24.58 -1.87 17.82
N VAL A 191 -23.77 -1.66 18.85
CA VAL A 191 -23.83 -2.45 20.09
C VAL A 191 -25.14 -2.15 20.83
N GLU A 192 -25.50 -0.87 20.99
CA GLU A 192 -26.77 -0.46 21.60
C GLU A 192 -28.00 -1.00 20.83
N MET A 193 -27.97 -0.98 19.49
CA MET A 193 -29.06 -1.54 18.68
C MET A 193 -29.19 -3.06 18.85
N ARG A 194 -28.08 -3.79 18.91
CA ARG A 194 -28.08 -5.26 19.13
C ARG A 194 -28.52 -5.62 20.54
N GLU A 195 -28.15 -4.84 21.55
CA GLU A 195 -28.62 -5.04 22.93
C GLU A 195 -30.12 -4.77 23.05
N LYS A 196 -30.62 -3.70 22.39
CA LYS A 196 -32.04 -3.34 22.38
C LYS A 196 -32.91 -4.37 21.66
N GLU A 197 -32.43 -4.93 20.54
CA GLU A 197 -33.09 -6.05 19.86
C GLU A 197 -33.16 -7.30 20.75
N ARG A 198 -32.11 -7.57 21.52
CA ARG A 198 -32.05 -8.74 22.42
C ARG A 198 -32.91 -8.59 23.68
N SER A 199 -33.10 -7.38 24.19
CA SER A 199 -33.97 -7.08 25.33
C SER A 199 -35.46 -6.90 24.97
N GLY A 200 -35.78 -6.83 23.68
CA GLY A 200 -37.17 -6.68 23.19
C GLY A 200 -37.88 -8.01 22.92
N ASP A 201 -37.16 -9.13 23.02
CA ASP A 201 -37.64 -10.51 22.83
C ASP A 201 -37.83 -11.27 24.18
N GLU A 202 -37.68 -10.60 25.33
CA GLU A 202 -38.04 -11.10 26.67
C GLU A 202 -39.35 -10.50 27.17
#